data_AF-A0A9P3J2W7-F1
#
_entry.id   AF-A0A9P3J2W7-F1
#
_cell.length_a   1.000
_cell.length_b   1.000
_cell.length_c   1.000
_cell.angle_alpha   90.00
_cell.angle_beta   90.00
_cell.angle_gamma   90.00
#
_symmetry.space_group_name_H-M   'P 1'
#
loop_
_entity.id
_entity.type
_entity.pdbx_description
1 polymer ?
#
loop_
_entity_poly.entity_id
_entity_poly.type
_entity_poly.pdbx_seq_one_letter_code
_entity_poly.pdbx_strand_id
1 'polypeptide(L)'
;MAGVLSYGLFNTVYYIFAFLFVFLYVSPSPRGLGFAAAAKNFLKVFAMVWAGSQVTKLVRAGGALMMAPFMEKALNMLSSSTGVFKTRGQAVAAIVAFCFSLAGVLFLAVTALWA
;
A
#
# COMPACT_ATOMS: atom_id res chain seq x y z
N MET A 1 -10.09 12.65 -10.09
CA MET A 1 -9.67 12.30 -8.71
C MET A 1 -9.90 10.83 -8.36
N ALA A 2 -11.08 10.24 -8.64
CA ALA A 2 -11.35 8.83 -8.31
C ALA A 2 -10.37 7.82 -8.94
N GLY A 3 -9.92 8.02 -10.19
CA GLY A 3 -8.90 7.16 -10.80
C GLY A 3 -7.55 7.20 -10.07
N VAL A 4 -7.11 8.39 -9.61
CA VAL A 4 -5.87 8.55 -8.83
C VAL A 4 -6.00 7.86 -7.47
N LEU A 5 -7.14 8.02 -6.80
CA LEU A 5 -7.39 7.37 -5.51
C LEU A 5 -7.48 5.85 -5.65
N SER A 6 -8.12 5.36 -6.72
CA SER A 6 -8.17 3.93 -7.06
C SER A 6 -6.76 3.39 -7.30
N TYR A 7 -5.92 4.12 -8.06
CA TYR A 7 -4.52 3.76 -8.25
C TYR A 7 -3.74 3.75 -6.94
N GLY A 8 -4.02 4.70 -6.04
CA GLY A 8 -3.51 4.72 -4.67
C GLY A 8 -3.84 3.43 -3.92
N LEU A 9 -5.09 2.96 -3.96
CA LEU A 9 -5.48 1.69 -3.33
C LEU A 9 -4.77 0.48 -3.95
N PHE A 10 -4.72 0.39 -5.28
CA PHE A 10 -3.97 -0.68 -5.95
C PHE A 10 -2.48 -0.64 -5.61
N ASN A 11 -1.90 0.55 -5.41
CA ASN A 11 -0.53 0.68 -4.91
C ASN A 11 -0.41 0.17 -3.48
N THR A 12 -1.30 0.57 -2.57
CA THR A 12 -1.27 0.11 -1.18
C THR A 12 -1.34 -1.41 -1.09
N VAL A 13 -2.28 -2.03 -1.82
CA VAL A 13 -2.39 -3.48 -1.93
C VAL A 13 -1.08 -4.08 -2.44
N TYR A 14 -0.58 -3.60 -3.59
CA TYR A 14 0.66 -4.10 -4.18
C TYR A 14 1.85 -4.02 -3.21
N TYR A 15 2.10 -2.85 -2.62
CA TYR A 15 3.27 -2.63 -1.77
C TYR A 15 3.19 -3.44 -0.48
N ILE A 16 2.00 -3.59 0.11
CA ILE A 16 1.81 -4.46 1.29
C ILE A 16 2.11 -5.92 0.92
N PHE A 17 1.46 -6.46 -0.12
CA PHE A 17 1.65 -7.85 -0.50
C PHE A 17 3.08 -8.16 -0.94
N ALA A 18 3.67 -7.29 -1.77
CA ALA A 18 5.05 -7.46 -2.22
C ALA A 18 6.04 -7.36 -1.07
N PHE A 19 5.88 -6.38 -0.17
CA PHE A 19 6.73 -6.27 1.01
C PHE A 19 6.62 -7.52 1.90
N LEU A 20 5.40 -7.93 2.27
CA LEU A 20 5.19 -9.11 3.12
C LEU A 20 5.77 -10.38 2.48
N PHE A 21 5.49 -10.61 1.20
CA PHE A 21 5.99 -11.78 0.49
C PHE A 21 7.53 -11.80 0.47
N VAL A 22 8.15 -10.70 0.06
CA VAL A 22 9.61 -10.66 -0.07
C VAL A 22 10.29 -10.68 1.30
N PHE A 23 9.77 -9.95 2.28
CA PHE A 23 10.33 -9.90 3.62
C PHE A 23 10.21 -11.24 4.35
N LEU A 24 9.06 -11.91 4.29
CA LEU A 24 8.83 -13.15 5.03
C LEU A 24 9.40 -14.40 4.34
N TYR A 25 9.42 -14.43 3.00
CA TYR A 25 9.72 -15.68 2.26
C TYR A 25 10.98 -15.61 1.38
N VAL A 26 11.37 -14.43 0.88
CA VAL A 26 12.48 -14.32 -0.11
C VAL A 26 13.77 -13.80 0.50
N SER A 27 13.65 -12.89 1.45
CA SER A 27 14.78 -12.25 2.12
C SER A 27 14.50 -12.00 3.61
N PRO A 28 14.21 -13.07 4.39
CA PRO A 28 14.07 -12.94 5.83
C PRO A 28 15.35 -12.36 6.44
N SER A 29 15.20 -11.30 7.24
CA SER A 29 16.23 -10.61 8.04
C SER A 29 16.22 -10.82 9.59
N PRO A 30 16.42 -12.04 10.14
CA PRO A 30 16.03 -12.35 11.53
C PRO A 30 16.77 -11.52 12.60
N ARG A 31 16.29 -11.51 13.86
CA ARG A 31 17.01 -10.85 14.97
C ARG A 31 18.47 -11.34 15.03
N GLY A 32 19.35 -10.43 15.41
CA GLY A 32 20.77 -10.74 15.60
C GLY A 32 21.60 -10.72 14.30
N LEU A 33 21.01 -10.36 13.16
CA LEU A 33 21.80 -10.05 11.97
C LEU A 33 22.72 -8.84 12.23
N GLY A 34 24.01 -9.02 11.92
CA GLY A 34 24.95 -7.89 11.86
C GLY A 34 24.51 -6.85 10.83
N PHE A 35 24.89 -5.59 11.04
CA PHE A 35 24.48 -4.45 10.23
C PHE A 35 24.65 -4.68 8.71
N ALA A 36 25.79 -5.24 8.28
CA ALA A 36 26.06 -5.51 6.87
C ALA A 36 25.06 -6.51 6.25
N ALA A 37 24.69 -7.55 7.00
CA ALA A 37 23.72 -8.55 6.53
C ALA A 37 22.30 -7.98 6.52
N ALA A 38 21.93 -7.18 7.52
CA ALA A 38 20.66 -6.47 7.57
C ALA A 38 20.53 -5.48 6.38
N ALA A 39 21.57 -4.69 6.10
CA ALA A 39 21.60 -3.77 4.97
C ALA A 39 21.46 -4.50 3.62
N LYS A 40 22.16 -5.64 3.44
CA LYS A 40 22.04 -6.47 2.24
C LYS A 40 20.60 -6.97 2.04
N ASN A 41 19.98 -7.47 3.11
CA ASN A 41 18.59 -7.95 3.05
C ASN A 41 17.61 -6.82 2.76
N PHE A 42 17.80 -5.65 3.38
CA PHE A 42 17.00 -4.45 3.09
C PHE A 42 17.08 -4.06 1.61
N LEU A 43 18.30 -3.99 1.05
CA LEU A 43 18.50 -3.66 -0.38
C LEU A 43 17.83 -4.70 -1.29
N LYS A 44 17.88 -5.99 -0.93
CA LYS A 44 17.19 -7.05 -1.66
C LYS A 44 15.67 -6.88 -1.62
N VAL A 45 15.11 -6.59 -0.44
CA VAL A 45 13.67 -6.31 -0.29
C VAL A 45 13.27 -5.11 -1.15
N PHE A 46 14.01 -4.00 -1.04
CA PHE A 46 13.77 -2.79 -1.82
C PHE A 46 13.80 -3.07 -3.33
N ALA A 47 14.85 -3.73 -3.84
CA ALA A 47 15.01 -4.02 -5.25
C ALA A 47 13.89 -4.91 -5.81
N MET A 48 13.51 -5.95 -5.08
CA MET A 48 12.47 -6.90 -5.52
C MET A 48 11.08 -6.25 -5.54
N VAL A 49 10.72 -5.50 -4.49
CA VAL A 49 9.46 -4.75 -4.44
C VAL A 49 9.44 -3.66 -5.52
N TRP A 50 10.56 -3.00 -5.78
CA TRP A 50 10.64 -2.02 -6.85
C TRP A 50 10.48 -2.65 -8.24
N ALA A 51 11.17 -3.76 -8.51
CA ALA A 51 11.10 -4.45 -9.81
C ALA A 51 9.69 -4.99 -10.08
N GLY A 52 9.06 -5.61 -9.07
CA GLY A 52 7.66 -6.04 -9.16
C GLY A 52 6.70 -4.88 -9.45
N SER A 53 6.98 -3.69 -8.93
CA SER A 53 6.17 -2.49 -9.15
C SER A 53 6.20 -2.10 -10.63
N GLN A 54 7.35 -2.22 -11.30
CA GLN A 54 7.46 -1.89 -12.72
C GLN A 54 6.63 -2.83 -13.59
N VAL A 55 6.74 -4.14 -13.37
CA VAL A 55 6.04 -5.14 -14.21
C VAL A 55 4.53 -5.15 -13.96
N THR A 56 4.07 -4.77 -12.77
CA THR A 56 2.64 -4.68 -12.44
C THR A 56 2.02 -3.31 -12.70
N LYS A 57 2.81 -2.32 -13.12
CA LYS A 57 2.36 -0.91 -13.23
C LYS A 57 1.17 -0.74 -14.15
N LEU A 58 1.20 -1.36 -15.34
CA LEU A 58 0.12 -1.26 -16.32
C LEU A 58 -1.15 -1.96 -15.84
N VAL A 59 -1.01 -3.12 -15.20
CA VAL A 59 -2.15 -3.85 -14.61
C VAL A 59 -2.83 -3.01 -13.53
N ARG A 60 -2.04 -2.38 -12.64
CA ARG A 60 -2.58 -1.49 -11.60
C ARG A 60 -3.24 -0.24 -12.19
N ALA A 61 -2.65 0.36 -13.22
CA ALA A 61 -3.23 1.50 -13.91
C ALA A 61 -4.56 1.14 -14.59
N GLY A 62 -4.60 0.00 -15.29
CA GLY A 62 -5.81 -0.53 -15.92
C GLY A 62 -6.89 -0.87 -14.90
N GLY A 63 -6.54 -1.57 -13.82
CA GLY A 63 -7.46 -1.88 -12.72
C GLY A 63 -8.01 -0.61 -12.05
N ALA A 64 -7.17 0.40 -11.83
CA ALA A 64 -7.60 1.69 -11.29
C ALA A 64 -8.56 2.43 -12.22
N LEU A 65 -8.34 2.36 -13.54
CA LEU A 65 -9.26 2.93 -14.53
C LEU A 65 -10.61 2.22 -14.49
N MET A 66 -10.63 0.89 -14.44
CA MET A 66 -11.85 0.09 -14.34
C MET A 66 -12.61 0.33 -13.03
N MET A 67 -11.90 0.56 -11.91
CA MET A 67 -12.49 0.84 -10.60
C MET A 67 -12.88 2.30 -10.39
N ALA A 68 -12.46 3.24 -11.24
CA ALA A 68 -12.76 4.65 -11.12
C ALA A 68 -14.27 4.98 -10.91
N PRO A 69 -15.24 4.39 -11.66
CA PRO A 69 -16.66 4.67 -11.43
C PRO A 69 -17.16 4.16 -10.07
N PHE A 70 -16.63 3.05 -9.58
CA PHE A 70 -16.97 2.53 -8.25
C PHE A 70 -16.43 3.46 -7.16
N MET A 71 -15.18 3.90 -7.29
CA MET A 71 -14.56 4.86 -6.37
C MET A 71 -15.31 6.20 -6.34
N GLU A 72 -15.79 6.66 -7.49
CA GLU A 72 -16.61 7.87 -7.59
C GLU A 72 -17.91 7.74 -6.78
N LYS A 73 -18.62 6.61 -6.92
CA LYS A 73 -19.84 6.32 -6.15
C LYS A 73 -19.56 6.22 -4.65
N ALA A 74 -18.47 5.55 -4.26
CA ALA A 74 -18.06 5.42 -2.87
C ALA A 74 -17.77 6.79 -2.23
N LEU A 75 -17.01 7.65 -2.92
CA LEU A 75 -16.73 9.01 -2.47
C LEU A 75 -18.00 9.85 -2.33
N ASN A 76 -18.91 9.76 -3.30
CA ASN A 76 -20.18 10.49 -3.24
C ASN A 76 -21.05 10.00 -2.07
N MET A 77 -21.08 8.70 -1.80
CA MET A 77 -21.80 8.15 -0.65
C MET A 77 -21.17 8.63 0.67
N LEU A 78 -19.85 8.53 0.81
CA LEU A 78 -19.11 8.94 2.00
C LEU A 78 -19.22 10.44 2.31
N SER A 79 -19.46 11.25 1.28
CA SER A 79 -19.60 12.71 1.38
C SER A 79 -21.01 13.24 1.11
N SER A 80 -22.01 12.36 1.09
CA SER A 80 -23.42 12.74 0.95
C SER A 80 -23.98 13.28 2.26
N SER A 81 -25.22 13.79 2.24
CA SER A 81 -25.89 14.31 3.45
C SER A 81 -26.05 13.28 4.57
N THR A 82 -25.99 11.98 4.25
CA THR A 82 -26.04 10.86 5.21
C THR A 82 -24.67 10.20 5.40
N GLY A 83 -23.64 10.73 4.74
CA GLY A 83 -22.27 10.24 4.78
C GLY A 83 -21.53 10.65 6.05
N VAL A 84 -20.41 9.97 6.29
CA VAL A 84 -19.55 10.21 7.47
C VAL A 84 -18.81 11.55 7.36
N PHE A 85 -18.53 12.01 6.15
CA PHE A 85 -17.71 13.19 5.91
C PHE A 85 -18.53 14.35 5.35
N LYS A 86 -18.28 15.56 5.86
CA LYS A 86 -18.97 16.78 5.39
C LYS A 86 -18.52 17.21 4.01
N THR A 87 -17.29 16.86 3.63
CA THR A 87 -16.72 17.21 2.32
C THR A 87 -16.04 16.03 1.66
N ARG A 88 -15.98 16.09 0.34
CA ARG A 88 -15.24 15.13 -0.48
C ARG A 88 -13.75 15.09 -0.15
N GLY A 89 -13.17 16.24 0.19
CA GLY A 89 -11.77 16.32 0.61
C GLY A 89 -11.49 15.52 1.88
N GLN A 90 -12.40 15.56 2.87
CA GLN A 90 -12.28 14.77 4.09
C GLN A 90 -12.35 13.26 3.82
N ALA A 91 -13.24 12.82 2.94
CA ALA A 91 -13.32 11.40 2.56
C ALA A 91 -12.05 10.91 1.86
N VAL A 92 -11.50 11.71 0.92
CA VAL A 92 -10.22 11.39 0.26
C VAL A 92 -9.08 11.36 1.28
N ALA A 93 -8.98 12.37 2.15
CA ALA A 93 -7.95 12.43 3.17
C ALA A 93 -8.02 11.23 4.13
N ALA A 94 -9.22 10.81 4.52
CA ALA A 94 -9.42 9.64 5.37
C ALA A 94 -8.96 8.34 4.69
N ILE A 95 -9.28 8.14 3.40
CA ILE A 95 -8.83 6.96 2.66
C ILE A 95 -7.31 6.95 2.52
N VAL A 96 -6.70 8.10 2.23
CA VAL A 96 -5.23 8.23 2.14
C VAL A 96 -4.58 7.96 3.49
N ALA A 97 -5.10 8.55 4.56
CA ALA A 97 -4.63 8.32 5.92
C ALA A 97 -4.73 6.84 6.29
N PHE A 98 -5.86 6.19 6.00
CA PHE A 98 -6.03 4.75 6.20
C PHE A 98 -4.97 3.93 5.45
N CYS A 99 -4.67 4.25 4.18
CA CYS A 99 -3.63 3.55 3.41
C CYS A 99 -2.24 3.65 4.05
N PHE A 100 -1.86 4.85 4.50
CA PHE A 100 -0.57 5.07 5.17
C PHE A 100 -0.53 4.41 6.55
N SER A 101 -1.61 4.53 7.33
CA SER A 101 -1.71 3.89 8.64
C SER A 101 -1.63 2.37 8.52
N LEU A 102 -2.33 1.77 7.56
CA LEU A 102 -2.28 0.34 7.31
C LEU A 102 -0.85 -0.12 6.93
N ALA A 103 -0.22 0.57 5.98
CA ALA A 103 1.15 0.25 5.58
C ALA A 103 2.15 0.41 6.74
N GLY A 104 2.02 1.49 7.52
CA GLY A 104 2.87 1.76 8.67
C GLY A 104 2.70 0.74 9.79
N VAL A 105 1.45 0.42 10.17
CA VAL A 105 1.15 -0.58 11.20
C VAL A 105 1.67 -1.95 10.78
N LEU A 106 1.47 -2.36 9.52
CA LEU A 106 2.00 -3.63 9.02
C LEU A 106 3.53 -3.65 9.02
N PHE A 107 4.18 -2.59 8.58
CA PHE A 107 5.65 -2.49 8.61
C PHE A 107 6.18 -2.59 10.05
N LEU A 108 5.58 -1.86 10.99
CA LEU A 108 5.98 -1.90 12.40
C LEU A 108 5.68 -3.25 13.03
N ALA A 109 4.51 -3.83 12.77
CA ALA A 109 4.15 -5.14 13.28
C ALA A 109 5.12 -6.20 12.77
N VAL A 110 5.41 -6.21 11.47
CA VAL A 110 6.37 -7.16 10.90
C VAL A 110 7.77 -6.91 11.45
N THR A 111 8.28 -5.69 11.48
CA THR A 111 9.64 -5.45 11.99
C THR A 111 9.78 -5.69 13.50
N ALA A 112 8.71 -5.51 14.30
CA ALA A 112 8.73 -5.74 15.74
C ALA A 112 8.45 -7.20 16.14
N LEU A 113 7.54 -7.89 15.45
CA LEU A 113 7.20 -9.31 15.69
C LEU A 113 8.18 -10.25 15.02
N TRP A 114 8.70 -9.84 13.86
CA TRP A 114 9.64 -10.62 13.10
C TRP A 114 11.03 -10.36 13.64
N ALA A 115 11.15 -10.89 14.84
CA ALA A 115 12.11 -10.54 15.81
C ALA A 115 12.29 -11.85 16.60
#